data_AF-A0AAD7DYC5-F1
#
_entry.id   AF-A0AAD7DYC5-F1
#
_cell.length_a   1.000
_cell.length_b   1.000
_cell.length_c   1.000
_cell.angle_alpha   90.00
_cell.angle_beta   90.00
_cell.angle_gamma   90.00
#
_symmetry.space_group_name_H-M   'P 1'
#
loop_
_entity.id
_entity.type
_entity.pdbx_description
1 polymer ?
#
loop_
_entity_poly.entity_id
_entity_poly.type
_entity_poly.pdbx_seq_one_letter_code
_entity_poly.pdbx_strand_id
1 'polypeptide(L)'
;MRNILTIAGSDSGGGAGIQADLRTFAALKNYGTSAVTALTAQNTVGVQGVHGVPAEFVGQQIDSVLDDLEIHAIKTGMLFDAENTRVTVRALKRHYSDRTMPPLVCDPVCVSTSGHTLLAPDALQALTEDLFPLTTLITPNKSEAELLLSRAIHSLEDMFRAASDLLLRGPRAVLLKGGHMTATLVDVDALARTHPDACVVREALYDDNMEILAINRPQPETLVVDVLCEAGGRTTVLVRPHIDSSSTHGTGCTLSAAIASALADGATVSDAVISATAYTHLGIATAVKIGAGHGPLNHLHSVSQMGIPPRTPGNPYPFTRLLINGSATLWKEYVEHDFVRRLGQGTLPQASFIHFIKQDYHYLKYYARAYSLLAAKSAAFPLIASATQTIMHVLREITTHRAFCAEFGISEDELERTEEASATTAYGCYLMDIGIQGDTTKLLMALLACLLGYGEVGLWLKRAATRAGSGIALEGNPYRRWIEDYAGPEYQAAVRAGLETIEARAVADPPSPARLAEWRAVWDRCTRLEKAFWDMALDVEG
;
A
#
# COMPACT_ATOMS: atom_id res chain seq x y z
N MET A 1 -12.10 -0.89 -13.37
CA MET A 1 -11.41 0.41 -13.23
C MET A 1 -12.11 1.35 -14.20
N ARG A 2 -12.56 2.52 -13.74
CA ARG A 2 -13.28 3.49 -14.59
C ARG A 2 -12.34 4.55 -15.12
N ASN A 3 -12.57 5.02 -16.34
CA ASN A 3 -11.74 6.04 -16.97
C ASN A 3 -12.34 7.43 -16.72
N ILE A 4 -11.52 8.37 -16.25
CA ILE A 4 -11.95 9.72 -15.90
C ILE A 4 -11.07 10.72 -16.63
N LEU A 5 -11.67 11.70 -17.29
CA LEU A 5 -10.95 12.78 -17.97
C LEU A 5 -10.94 14.03 -17.11
N THR A 6 -9.76 14.52 -16.73
CA THR A 6 -9.61 15.88 -16.19
C THR A 6 -9.23 16.87 -17.30
N ILE A 7 -9.89 18.03 -17.34
CA ILE A 7 -9.58 19.15 -18.23
C ILE A 7 -9.23 20.35 -17.36
N ALA A 8 -7.94 20.58 -17.13
CA ALA A 8 -7.49 21.57 -16.14
C ALA A 8 -6.06 22.06 -16.41
N GLY A 9 -5.68 23.12 -15.68
CA GLY A 9 -4.31 23.60 -15.63
C GLY A 9 -3.38 22.64 -14.86
N SER A 10 -2.10 22.65 -15.24
CA SER A 10 -1.02 21.96 -14.55
C SER A 10 -0.44 22.82 -13.44
N ASP A 11 -0.40 22.29 -12.22
CA ASP A 11 0.33 22.87 -11.08
C ASP A 11 1.71 22.20 -10.97
N SER A 12 2.78 22.94 -11.25
CA SER A 12 4.15 22.41 -11.13
C SER A 12 4.53 22.00 -9.70
N GLY A 13 3.86 22.55 -8.69
CA GLY A 13 4.02 22.15 -7.28
C GLY A 13 3.36 20.80 -6.96
N GLY A 14 2.52 20.29 -7.86
CA GLY A 14 1.86 19.00 -7.76
C GLY A 14 0.84 18.89 -6.62
N GLY A 15 0.37 20.02 -6.10
CA GLY A 15 -0.60 20.06 -5.01
C GLY A 15 -2.04 20.24 -5.46
N ALA A 16 -2.25 20.88 -6.61
CA ALA A 16 -3.53 21.13 -7.24
C ALA A 16 -3.50 20.72 -8.73
N GLY A 17 -4.45 21.23 -9.52
CA GLY A 17 -4.49 21.03 -10.96
C GLY A 17 -4.62 19.56 -11.37
N ILE A 18 -4.19 19.25 -12.59
CA ILE A 18 -4.23 17.88 -13.12
C ILE A 18 -3.44 16.88 -12.25
N GLN A 19 -2.39 17.33 -11.55
CA GLN A 19 -1.58 16.48 -10.69
C GLN A 19 -2.39 15.96 -9.49
N ALA A 20 -3.15 16.85 -8.84
CA ALA A 20 -4.05 16.47 -7.75
C ALA A 20 -5.18 15.56 -8.25
N ASP A 21 -5.73 15.87 -9.43
CA ASP A 21 -6.80 15.10 -10.04
C ASP A 21 -6.37 13.66 -10.30
N LEU A 22 -5.26 13.48 -11.03
CA LEU A 22 -4.74 12.16 -11.40
C LEU A 22 -4.31 11.34 -10.18
N ARG A 23 -3.72 11.96 -9.15
CA ARG A 23 -3.39 11.27 -7.88
C ARG A 23 -4.64 10.80 -7.15
N THR A 24 -5.68 11.63 -7.14
CA THR A 24 -6.94 11.29 -6.50
C THR A 24 -7.64 10.15 -7.23
N PHE A 25 -7.70 10.19 -8.56
CA PHE A 25 -8.22 9.09 -9.37
C PHE A 25 -7.48 7.79 -9.06
N ALA A 26 -6.14 7.82 -9.03
CA ALA A 26 -5.32 6.65 -8.74
C ALA A 26 -5.52 6.11 -7.31
N ALA A 27 -5.56 6.99 -6.30
CA ALA A 27 -5.80 6.61 -4.91
C ALA A 27 -7.18 5.95 -4.71
N LEU A 28 -8.17 6.39 -5.50
CA LEU A 28 -9.52 5.84 -5.54
C LEU A 28 -9.69 4.70 -6.56
N LYS A 29 -8.59 4.14 -7.09
CA LYS A 29 -8.55 2.97 -7.99
C LYS A 29 -9.24 3.18 -9.34
N ASN A 30 -9.23 4.41 -9.84
CA ASN A 30 -9.70 4.81 -11.16
C ASN A 30 -8.55 5.21 -12.09
N TYR A 31 -8.79 5.12 -13.40
CA TYR A 31 -7.82 5.45 -14.45
C TYR A 31 -8.00 6.90 -14.87
N GLY A 32 -6.98 7.73 -14.65
CA GLY A 32 -7.01 9.15 -14.99
C GLY A 32 -6.44 9.46 -16.37
N THR A 33 -7.15 10.29 -17.14
CA THR A 33 -6.71 10.90 -18.41
C THR A 33 -6.78 12.42 -18.28
N SER A 34 -6.04 13.16 -19.11
CA SER A 34 -5.94 14.62 -18.96
C SER A 34 -5.88 15.38 -20.28
N ALA A 35 -6.53 16.55 -20.33
CA ALA A 35 -6.30 17.60 -21.32
C ALA A 35 -5.88 18.89 -20.60
N VAL A 36 -4.70 19.41 -20.94
CA VAL A 36 -4.06 20.52 -20.22
C VAL A 36 -4.43 21.85 -20.86
N THR A 37 -4.96 22.77 -20.05
CA THR A 37 -5.44 24.10 -20.50
C THR A 37 -4.45 25.24 -20.24
N ALA A 38 -3.60 25.08 -19.22
CA ALA A 38 -2.54 26.01 -18.89
C ALA A 38 -1.43 25.30 -18.13
N LEU A 39 -0.22 25.85 -18.22
CA LEU A 39 0.92 25.48 -17.40
C LEU A 39 1.16 26.60 -16.38
N THR A 40 1.18 26.27 -15.10
CA THR A 40 1.58 27.25 -14.07
C THR A 40 2.99 26.93 -13.59
N ALA A 41 3.81 27.98 -13.50
CA ALA A 41 4.98 27.99 -12.61
C ALA A 41 4.44 28.33 -11.23
N GLN A 42 4.21 27.30 -10.43
CA GLN A 42 3.52 27.38 -9.15
C GLN A 42 4.17 26.46 -8.12
N ASN A 43 4.12 26.88 -6.86
CA ASN A 43 4.54 26.11 -5.71
C ASN A 43 3.69 26.53 -4.49
N THR A 44 4.10 26.13 -3.29
CA THR A 44 3.33 26.37 -2.07
C THR A 44 3.29 27.82 -1.61
N VAL A 45 4.13 28.71 -2.17
CA VAL A 45 4.08 30.17 -1.87
C VAL A 45 3.24 30.97 -2.86
N GLY A 46 2.72 30.33 -3.92
CA GLY A 46 1.83 30.96 -4.89
C GLY A 46 2.20 30.65 -6.34
N VAL A 47 1.63 31.45 -7.25
CA VAL A 47 1.81 31.36 -8.69
C VAL A 47 2.81 32.42 -9.15
N GLN A 48 3.87 32.02 -9.84
CA GLN A 48 4.92 32.90 -10.38
C GLN A 48 4.73 33.17 -11.88
N GLY A 49 4.00 32.31 -12.59
CA GLY A 49 3.72 32.49 -14.00
C GLY A 49 2.63 31.55 -14.47
N VAL A 50 1.91 31.98 -15.50
CA VAL A 50 0.86 31.19 -16.15
C VAL A 50 1.09 31.27 -17.66
N HIS A 51 1.10 30.12 -18.32
CA HIS A 51 1.18 30.00 -19.76
C HIS A 51 -0.04 29.23 -20.26
N GLY A 52 -0.93 29.93 -20.97
CA GLY A 52 -2.11 29.33 -21.58
C GLY A 52 -1.73 28.40 -22.73
N VAL A 53 -2.35 27.22 -22.77
CA VAL A 53 -2.27 26.34 -23.93
C VAL A 53 -3.21 26.88 -25.01
N PRO A 54 -2.79 27.00 -26.29
CA PRO A 54 -3.66 27.46 -27.36
C PRO A 54 -4.93 26.61 -27.46
N ALA A 55 -6.08 27.26 -27.63
CA ALA A 55 -7.38 26.60 -27.58
C ALA A 55 -7.54 25.48 -28.61
N GLU A 56 -7.02 25.68 -29.83
CA GLU A 56 -6.99 24.64 -30.85
C GLU A 56 -6.30 23.36 -30.35
N PHE A 57 -5.19 23.51 -29.64
CA PHE A 57 -4.43 22.37 -29.10
C PHE A 57 -5.12 21.73 -27.88
N VAL A 58 -5.84 22.52 -27.06
CA VAL A 58 -6.72 21.96 -26.02
C VAL A 58 -7.81 21.07 -26.65
N GLY A 59 -8.42 21.54 -27.74
CA GLY A 59 -9.39 20.76 -28.52
C GLY A 59 -8.79 19.46 -29.04
N GLN A 60 -7.61 19.52 -29.66
CA GLN A 60 -6.90 18.33 -30.15
C GLN A 60 -6.61 17.30 -29.04
N GLN A 61 -6.23 17.74 -27.83
CA GLN A 61 -6.03 16.83 -26.68
C GLN A 61 -7.33 16.13 -26.27
N ILE A 62 -8.43 16.89 -26.16
CA ILE A 62 -9.75 16.33 -25.80
C ILE A 62 -10.19 15.31 -26.86
N ASP A 63 -10.05 15.67 -28.13
CA ASP A 63 -10.40 14.80 -29.25
C ASP A 63 -9.61 13.50 -29.21
N SER A 64 -8.29 13.60 -29.04
CA SER A 64 -7.42 12.43 -28.96
C SER A 64 -7.83 11.45 -27.86
N VAL A 65 -8.29 11.94 -26.70
CA VAL A 65 -8.76 11.07 -25.60
C VAL A 65 -10.14 10.49 -25.91
N LEU A 66 -11.08 11.31 -26.40
CA LEU A 66 -12.48 10.91 -26.58
C LEU A 66 -12.73 10.05 -27.83
N ASP A 67 -11.83 10.15 -28.82
CA ASP A 67 -11.83 9.29 -30.02
C ASP A 67 -11.38 7.85 -29.72
N ASP A 68 -10.57 7.64 -28.67
CA ASP A 68 -9.97 6.33 -28.33
C ASP A 68 -10.57 5.69 -27.07
N LEU A 69 -10.83 6.49 -26.02
CA LEU A 69 -11.16 5.98 -24.69
C LEU A 69 -12.62 6.21 -24.30
N GLU A 70 -13.27 5.18 -23.77
CA GLU A 70 -14.58 5.32 -23.12
C GLU A 70 -14.42 6.01 -21.76
N ILE A 71 -14.84 7.27 -21.68
CA ILE A 71 -14.79 8.08 -20.46
C ILE A 71 -16.08 7.93 -19.66
N HIS A 72 -15.93 7.63 -18.37
CA HIS A 72 -17.02 7.35 -17.43
C HIS A 72 -17.38 8.55 -16.56
N ALA A 73 -16.47 9.51 -16.39
CA ALA A 73 -16.74 10.82 -15.81
C ALA A 73 -15.74 11.85 -16.35
N ILE A 74 -16.14 13.12 -16.34
CA ILE A 74 -15.30 14.25 -16.75
C ILE A 74 -15.20 15.20 -15.57
N LYS A 75 -14.02 15.75 -15.32
CA LYS A 75 -13.78 16.82 -14.36
C LYS A 75 -13.17 18.01 -15.08
N THR A 76 -13.70 19.22 -14.87
CA THR A 76 -13.05 20.45 -15.33
C THR A 76 -12.48 21.22 -14.13
N GLY A 77 -11.28 21.77 -14.27
CA GLY A 77 -10.65 22.69 -13.31
C GLY A 77 -10.45 24.07 -13.92
N MET A 78 -9.29 24.69 -13.68
CA MET A 78 -8.93 25.95 -14.33
C MET A 78 -8.90 25.79 -15.85
N LEU A 79 -9.75 26.50 -16.59
CA LEU A 79 -9.80 26.47 -18.06
C LEU A 79 -9.02 27.61 -18.73
N PHE A 80 -8.33 28.44 -17.94
CA PHE A 80 -7.52 29.59 -18.37
C PHE A 80 -8.31 30.78 -18.93
N ASP A 81 -9.05 30.62 -20.02
CA ASP A 81 -9.78 31.71 -20.67
C ASP A 81 -11.10 31.28 -21.33
N ALA A 82 -11.80 32.24 -21.96
CA ALA A 82 -13.07 32.01 -22.64
C ALA A 82 -12.91 31.13 -23.90
N GLU A 83 -11.78 31.20 -24.59
CA GLU A 83 -11.55 30.45 -25.82
C GLU A 83 -11.37 28.96 -25.51
N ASN A 84 -10.53 28.64 -24.53
CA ASN A 84 -10.35 27.28 -24.01
C ASN A 84 -11.64 26.69 -23.45
N THR A 85 -12.44 27.51 -22.75
CA THR A 85 -13.76 27.10 -22.25
C THR A 85 -14.69 26.73 -23.41
N ARG A 86 -14.80 27.57 -24.43
CA ARG A 86 -15.66 27.33 -25.60
C ARG A 86 -15.19 26.15 -26.45
N VAL A 87 -13.88 25.97 -26.63
CA VAL A 87 -13.35 24.80 -27.34
C VAL A 87 -13.65 23.53 -26.57
N THR A 88 -13.47 23.53 -25.24
CA THR A 88 -13.85 22.39 -24.38
C THR A 88 -15.33 22.04 -24.57
N VAL A 89 -16.22 23.02 -24.44
CA VAL A 89 -17.67 22.81 -24.62
C VAL A 89 -17.99 22.29 -26.03
N ARG A 90 -17.36 22.83 -27.06
CA ARG A 90 -17.58 22.43 -28.46
C ARG A 90 -17.14 20.99 -28.70
N ALA A 91 -15.96 20.60 -28.20
CA ALA A 91 -15.44 19.25 -28.32
C ALA A 91 -16.39 18.26 -27.61
N LEU A 92 -16.78 18.55 -26.36
CA LEU A 92 -17.72 17.72 -25.60
C LEU A 92 -19.07 17.58 -26.29
N LYS A 93 -19.69 18.67 -26.74
CA LYS A 93 -20.97 18.63 -27.47
C LYS A 93 -20.88 17.81 -28.75
N ARG A 94 -19.77 17.91 -29.49
CA ARG A 94 -19.54 17.13 -30.71
C ARG A 94 -19.45 15.63 -30.40
N HIS A 95 -18.59 15.25 -29.45
CA HIS A 95 -18.32 13.85 -29.08
C HIS A 95 -19.49 13.15 -28.41
N TYR A 96 -20.41 13.89 -27.81
CA TYR A 96 -21.60 13.36 -27.13
C TYR A 96 -22.89 13.88 -27.79
N SER A 97 -22.86 14.11 -29.10
CA SER A 97 -24.04 14.58 -29.86
C SER A 97 -25.08 13.48 -30.08
N ASP A 98 -24.64 12.23 -30.17
CA ASP A 98 -25.45 11.03 -30.46
C ASP A 98 -25.47 10.01 -29.31
N ARG A 99 -24.76 10.29 -28.21
CA ARG A 99 -24.66 9.43 -27.02
C ARG A 99 -24.75 10.24 -25.73
N THR A 100 -25.13 9.58 -24.64
CA THR A 100 -25.24 10.23 -23.32
C THR A 100 -23.87 10.70 -22.84
N MET A 101 -23.78 11.98 -22.46
CA MET A 101 -22.58 12.54 -21.85
C MET A 101 -22.36 11.92 -20.45
N PRO A 102 -21.15 11.46 -20.11
CA PRO A 102 -20.84 10.98 -18.77
C PRO A 102 -20.99 12.13 -17.75
N PRO A 103 -21.13 11.81 -16.44
CA PRO A 103 -21.18 12.84 -15.41
C PRO A 103 -20.00 13.81 -15.50
N LEU A 104 -20.30 15.10 -15.59
CA LEU A 104 -19.33 16.17 -15.70
C LEU A 104 -19.32 17.03 -14.43
N VAL A 105 -18.21 16.99 -13.69
CA VAL A 105 -17.98 17.77 -12.47
C VAL A 105 -17.15 18.99 -12.80
N CYS A 106 -17.67 20.19 -12.57
CA CYS A 106 -16.95 21.43 -12.84
C CYS A 106 -16.53 22.10 -11.53
N ASP A 107 -15.22 22.23 -11.31
CA ASP A 107 -14.65 23.10 -10.28
C ASP A 107 -14.40 24.47 -10.92
N PRO A 108 -15.25 25.49 -10.68
CA PRO A 108 -15.19 26.77 -11.37
C PRO A 108 -14.07 27.62 -10.76
N VAL A 109 -12.81 27.23 -11.00
CA VAL A 109 -11.60 27.86 -10.46
C VAL A 109 -11.47 29.29 -10.99
N CYS A 110 -12.17 30.22 -10.34
CA CYS A 110 -12.23 31.63 -10.72
C CYS A 110 -11.28 32.49 -9.88
N VAL A 111 -10.90 32.01 -8.69
CA VAL A 111 -10.08 32.73 -7.71
C VAL A 111 -9.01 31.77 -7.16
N SER A 112 -7.76 32.22 -7.05
CA SER A 112 -6.70 31.41 -6.44
C SER A 112 -6.94 31.26 -4.93
N THR A 113 -6.35 30.25 -4.30
CA THR A 113 -6.33 30.11 -2.83
C THR A 113 -5.72 31.33 -2.13
N SER A 114 -4.91 32.13 -2.84
CA SER A 114 -4.33 33.39 -2.37
C SER A 114 -5.19 34.64 -2.67
N GLY A 115 -6.40 34.48 -3.22
CA GLY A 115 -7.37 35.56 -3.43
C GLY A 115 -7.23 36.33 -4.73
N HIS A 116 -6.38 35.91 -5.68
CA HIS A 116 -6.27 36.58 -6.98
C HIS A 116 -7.36 36.09 -7.93
N THR A 117 -8.12 37.00 -8.54
CA THR A 117 -9.03 36.68 -9.64
C THR A 117 -8.22 36.11 -10.80
N LEU A 118 -8.52 34.86 -11.18
CA LEU A 118 -7.79 34.12 -12.21
C LEU A 118 -8.44 34.23 -13.60
N LEU A 119 -9.74 34.57 -13.66
CA LEU A 119 -10.50 34.61 -14.91
C LEU A 119 -10.94 36.04 -15.26
N ALA A 120 -10.82 36.36 -16.54
CA ALA A 120 -11.42 37.57 -17.11
C ALA A 120 -12.95 37.44 -17.18
N PRO A 121 -13.71 38.56 -17.21
CA PRO A 121 -15.18 38.54 -17.21
C PRO A 121 -15.82 37.71 -18.32
N ASP A 122 -15.21 37.67 -19.50
CA ASP A 122 -15.65 36.88 -20.65
C ASP A 122 -15.47 35.37 -20.44
N ALA A 123 -14.45 34.94 -19.69
CA ALA A 123 -14.27 33.56 -19.30
C ALA A 123 -15.32 33.10 -18.27
N LEU A 124 -15.69 33.98 -17.33
CA LEU A 124 -16.79 33.72 -16.39
C LEU A 124 -18.14 33.56 -17.11
N GLN A 125 -18.38 34.40 -18.13
CA GLN A 125 -19.55 34.31 -18.99
C GLN A 125 -19.56 32.97 -19.74
N ALA A 126 -18.45 32.58 -20.38
CA ALA A 126 -18.35 31.30 -21.07
C ALA A 126 -18.60 30.10 -20.13
N LEU A 127 -18.09 30.14 -18.90
CA LEU A 127 -18.38 29.09 -17.91
C LEU A 127 -19.88 28.98 -17.62
N THR A 128 -20.53 30.12 -17.38
CA THR A 128 -21.94 30.17 -16.95
C THR A 128 -22.90 29.85 -18.09
N GLU A 129 -22.68 30.41 -19.28
CA GLU A 129 -23.59 30.28 -20.42
C GLU A 129 -23.33 29.01 -21.24
N ASP A 130 -22.07 28.58 -21.37
CA ASP A 130 -21.70 27.48 -22.26
C ASP A 130 -21.45 26.15 -21.50
N LEU A 131 -20.72 26.19 -20.38
CA LEU A 131 -20.27 24.97 -19.68
C LEU A 131 -21.28 24.48 -18.63
N PHE A 132 -21.75 25.35 -17.73
CA PHE A 132 -22.65 24.98 -16.63
C PHE A 132 -23.87 24.17 -17.06
N PRO A 133 -24.55 24.48 -18.19
CA PRO A 133 -25.68 23.68 -18.68
C PRO A 133 -25.35 22.22 -19.00
N LEU A 134 -24.08 21.87 -19.18
CA LEU A 134 -23.62 20.50 -19.42
C LEU A 134 -23.24 19.76 -18.13
N THR A 135 -23.06 20.49 -17.03
CA THR A 135 -22.49 19.94 -15.80
C THR A 135 -23.51 19.12 -15.02
N THR A 136 -23.02 18.03 -14.45
CA THR A 136 -23.75 17.23 -13.46
C THR A 136 -23.67 17.87 -12.09
N LEU A 137 -22.51 18.42 -11.75
CA LEU A 137 -22.26 19.11 -10.50
C LEU A 137 -21.27 20.24 -10.74
N ILE A 138 -21.53 21.42 -10.17
CA ILE A 138 -20.49 22.44 -9.97
C ILE A 138 -20.07 22.47 -8.50
N THR A 139 -18.80 22.76 -8.22
CA THR A 139 -18.25 22.77 -6.85
C THR A 139 -17.67 24.15 -6.46
N PRO A 140 -18.40 25.27 -6.53
CA PRO A 140 -17.86 26.58 -6.18
C PRO A 140 -17.55 26.68 -4.67
N ASN A 141 -16.48 27.40 -4.32
CA ASN A 141 -16.27 27.90 -2.97
C ASN A 141 -17.06 29.20 -2.73
N LYS A 142 -17.08 29.69 -1.48
CA LYS A 142 -17.75 30.95 -1.12
C LYS A 142 -17.36 32.12 -2.05
N SER A 143 -16.08 32.41 -2.24
CA SER A 143 -15.62 33.54 -3.05
C SER A 143 -15.96 33.38 -4.53
N GLU A 144 -15.91 32.16 -5.05
CA GLU A 144 -16.36 31.84 -6.42
C GLU A 144 -17.87 32.04 -6.57
N ALA A 145 -18.66 31.64 -5.57
CA ALA A 145 -20.11 31.84 -5.56
C ALA A 145 -20.49 33.32 -5.46
N GLU A 146 -19.78 34.10 -4.63
CA GLU A 146 -19.98 35.56 -4.53
C GLU A 146 -19.70 36.25 -5.87
N LEU A 147 -18.66 35.81 -6.58
CA LEU A 147 -18.34 36.30 -7.93
C LEU A 147 -19.42 35.90 -8.96
N LEU A 148 -19.83 34.63 -8.97
CA LEU A 148 -20.84 34.09 -9.91
C LEU A 148 -22.23 34.69 -9.71
N LEU A 149 -22.60 35.01 -8.46
CA LEU A 149 -23.88 35.62 -8.12
C LEU A 149 -23.84 37.15 -8.04
N SER A 150 -22.64 37.75 -8.07
CA SER A 150 -22.42 39.19 -7.86
C SER A 150 -23.05 39.72 -6.56
N ARG A 151 -22.97 38.95 -5.48
CA ARG A 151 -23.44 39.33 -4.13
C ARG A 151 -22.60 38.67 -3.03
N ALA A 152 -22.54 39.27 -1.85
CA ALA A 152 -21.82 38.70 -0.71
C ALA A 152 -22.64 37.61 0.01
N ILE A 153 -21.93 36.67 0.66
CA ILE A 153 -22.50 35.56 1.43
C ILE A 153 -21.97 35.66 2.87
N HIS A 154 -22.84 35.98 3.83
CA HIS A 154 -22.43 36.26 5.21
C HIS A 154 -22.88 35.21 6.23
N SER A 155 -23.86 34.38 5.87
CA SER A 155 -24.46 33.40 6.78
C SER A 155 -24.70 32.04 6.13
N LEU A 156 -25.00 31.02 6.94
CA LEU A 156 -25.45 29.72 6.44
C LEU A 156 -26.74 29.81 5.63
N GLU A 157 -27.66 30.69 6.02
CA GLU A 157 -28.89 30.94 5.26
C GLU A 157 -28.58 31.54 3.88
N ASP A 158 -27.63 32.48 3.80
CA ASP A 158 -27.18 33.03 2.52
C ASP A 158 -26.53 31.94 1.64
N MET A 159 -25.72 31.06 2.22
CA MET A 159 -25.13 29.92 1.52
C MET A 159 -26.22 28.99 0.99
N PHE A 160 -27.21 28.66 1.81
CA PHE A 160 -28.33 27.80 1.42
C PHE A 160 -29.08 28.38 0.21
N ARG A 161 -29.39 29.68 0.25
CA ARG A 161 -30.04 30.39 -0.88
C ARG A 161 -29.12 30.51 -2.09
N ALA A 162 -27.83 30.77 -1.87
CA ALA A 162 -26.84 30.87 -2.95
C ALA A 162 -26.68 29.56 -3.72
N ALA A 163 -26.68 28.40 -3.05
CA ALA A 163 -26.65 27.10 -3.71
C ALA A 163 -27.86 26.91 -4.65
N SER A 164 -29.06 27.28 -4.18
CA SER A 164 -30.28 27.24 -4.99
C SER A 164 -30.24 28.23 -6.17
N ASP A 165 -29.77 29.45 -5.96
CA ASP A 165 -29.67 30.47 -7.02
C ASP A 165 -28.62 30.09 -8.08
N LEU A 166 -27.54 29.42 -7.68
CA LEU A 166 -26.54 28.88 -8.60
C LEU A 166 -27.08 27.73 -9.44
N LEU A 167 -28.00 26.91 -8.88
CA LEU A 167 -28.65 25.83 -9.61
C LEU A 167 -29.46 26.39 -10.80
N LEU A 168 -30.04 27.59 -10.65
CA LEU A 168 -30.76 28.29 -11.72
C LEU A 168 -29.86 28.75 -12.88
N ARG A 169 -28.53 28.66 -12.75
CA ARG A 169 -27.57 28.97 -13.82
C ARG A 169 -27.33 27.83 -14.80
N GLY A 170 -28.02 26.70 -14.64
CA GLY A 170 -27.97 25.56 -15.56
C GLY A 170 -27.35 24.23 -15.07
N PRO A 171 -26.52 24.14 -14.01
CA PRO A 171 -25.97 22.85 -13.59
C PRO A 171 -27.07 21.93 -13.03
N ARG A 172 -26.89 20.60 -13.08
CA ARG A 172 -27.85 19.66 -12.47
C ARG A 172 -27.76 19.58 -10.95
N ALA A 173 -26.62 19.97 -10.38
CA ALA A 173 -26.42 20.08 -8.95
C ALA A 173 -25.34 21.12 -8.63
N VAL A 174 -25.35 21.65 -7.41
CA VAL A 174 -24.37 22.61 -6.89
C VAL A 174 -23.91 22.15 -5.51
N LEU A 175 -22.61 21.96 -5.34
CA LEU A 175 -21.97 21.83 -4.04
C LEU A 175 -21.27 23.14 -3.69
N LEU A 176 -21.94 23.97 -2.89
CA LEU A 176 -21.35 25.21 -2.38
C LEU A 176 -20.49 24.91 -1.16
N LYS A 177 -19.18 25.05 -1.32
CA LYS A 177 -18.18 24.73 -0.28
C LYS A 177 -18.05 25.89 0.71
N GLY A 178 -18.23 25.62 2.01
CA GLY A 178 -18.13 26.63 3.07
C GLY A 178 -16.69 27.13 3.28
N GLY A 179 -15.71 26.25 3.10
CA GLY A 179 -14.29 26.59 3.19
C GLY A 179 -13.94 27.25 4.54
N HIS A 180 -13.63 28.55 4.50
CA HIS A 180 -13.29 29.38 5.67
C HIS A 180 -14.50 29.88 6.46
N MET A 181 -15.72 29.63 6.01
CA MET A 181 -16.91 29.98 6.77
C MET A 181 -17.13 28.95 7.86
N THR A 182 -16.98 29.40 9.10
CA THR A 182 -17.13 28.57 10.29
C THR A 182 -18.53 28.69 10.85
N ALA A 183 -19.10 27.57 11.30
CA ALA A 183 -20.40 27.51 11.96
C ALA A 183 -20.31 26.81 13.32
N THR A 184 -21.30 27.04 14.18
CA THR A 184 -21.52 26.28 15.41
C THR A 184 -22.63 25.25 15.21
N LEU A 185 -22.76 24.30 16.13
CA LEU A 185 -23.89 23.37 16.14
C LEU A 185 -25.24 24.10 16.24
N VAL A 186 -25.29 25.21 16.97
CA VAL A 186 -26.50 26.03 17.12
C VAL A 186 -26.95 26.63 15.78
N ASP A 187 -26.00 27.07 14.96
CA ASP A 187 -26.29 27.62 13.63
C ASP A 187 -26.83 26.54 12.68
N VAL A 188 -26.24 25.33 12.72
CA VAL A 188 -26.71 24.18 11.94
C VAL A 188 -28.11 23.76 12.38
N ASP A 189 -28.38 23.69 13.68
CA ASP A 189 -29.69 23.32 14.21
C ASP A 189 -30.74 24.39 13.89
N ALA A 190 -30.36 25.67 13.85
CA ALA A 190 -31.23 26.75 13.41
C ALA A 190 -31.60 26.61 11.94
N LEU A 191 -30.63 26.31 11.06
CA LEU A 191 -30.85 26.07 9.64
C LEU A 191 -31.77 24.85 9.40
N ALA A 192 -31.56 23.77 10.16
CA ALA A 192 -32.38 22.56 10.07
C ALA A 192 -33.84 22.82 10.47
N ARG A 193 -34.09 23.72 11.44
CA ARG A 193 -35.45 24.12 11.82
C ARG A 193 -36.13 25.00 10.77
N THR A 194 -35.39 25.87 10.07
CA THR A 194 -35.95 26.73 9.02
C THR A 194 -36.18 25.98 7.72
N HIS A 195 -35.41 24.92 7.45
CA HIS A 195 -35.51 24.08 6.25
C HIS A 195 -35.68 22.61 6.63
N PRO A 196 -36.87 22.20 7.13
CA PRO A 196 -37.09 20.84 7.63
C PRO A 196 -36.96 19.76 6.55
N ASP A 197 -37.09 20.13 5.27
CA ASP A 197 -36.93 19.22 4.13
C ASP A 197 -35.45 19.01 3.73
N ALA A 198 -34.52 19.78 4.31
CA ALA A 198 -33.10 19.61 4.06
C ALA A 198 -32.53 18.43 4.87
N CYS A 199 -31.77 17.56 4.21
CA CYS A 199 -31.10 16.44 4.85
C CYS A 199 -29.78 16.92 5.47
N VAL A 200 -29.64 16.85 6.79
CA VAL A 200 -28.39 17.22 7.48
C VAL A 200 -27.55 15.95 7.72
N VAL A 201 -26.34 15.92 7.14
CA VAL A 201 -25.38 14.83 7.30
C VAL A 201 -24.23 15.33 8.18
N ARG A 202 -24.06 14.70 9.35
CA ARG A 202 -23.00 15.03 10.31
C ARG A 202 -21.84 14.04 10.13
N GLU A 203 -20.77 14.48 9.47
CA GLU A 203 -19.58 13.67 9.18
C GLU A 203 -18.53 13.84 10.29
N ALA A 204 -18.04 12.72 10.85
CA ALA A 204 -17.01 12.72 11.90
C ALA A 204 -17.38 13.51 13.19
N LEU A 205 -18.67 13.80 13.39
CA LEU A 205 -19.25 14.17 14.67
C LEU A 205 -19.80 12.90 15.31
N TYR A 206 -19.52 12.67 16.59
CA TYR A 206 -20.07 11.51 17.28
C TYR A 206 -21.60 11.66 17.38
N ASP A 207 -22.35 10.76 16.74
CA ASP A 207 -23.80 10.66 16.86
C ASP A 207 -24.20 10.15 18.26
N ASP A 208 -25.49 10.32 18.61
CA ASP A 208 -26.10 9.70 19.78
C ASP A 208 -25.75 8.20 19.84
N ASN A 209 -25.36 7.70 21.03
CA ASN A 209 -24.86 6.34 21.34
C ASN A 209 -23.35 6.06 21.15
N MET A 210 -22.50 7.10 21.02
CA MET A 210 -21.02 6.97 21.07
C MET A 210 -20.37 7.74 22.23
N GLU A 211 -21.09 7.95 23.32
CA GLU A 211 -20.70 8.82 24.44
C GLU A 211 -19.39 8.38 25.11
N ILE A 212 -19.07 7.09 25.06
CA ILE A 212 -17.82 6.53 25.62
C ILE A 212 -16.55 7.11 24.99
N LEU A 213 -16.65 7.62 23.75
CA LEU A 213 -15.53 8.22 23.01
C LEU A 213 -15.42 9.75 23.25
N ALA A 214 -16.41 10.35 23.88
CA ALA A 214 -16.52 11.81 24.09
C ALA A 214 -16.26 12.25 25.55
N ILE A 215 -16.08 11.32 26.50
CA ILE A 215 -16.03 11.58 27.96
C ILE A 215 -15.02 12.68 28.37
N ASN A 216 -13.97 12.94 27.57
CA ASN A 216 -12.96 13.97 27.87
C ASN A 216 -12.54 14.82 26.65
N ARG A 217 -13.37 14.92 25.61
CA ARG A 217 -13.07 15.81 24.48
C ARG A 217 -14.14 16.89 24.33
N PRO A 218 -13.76 18.18 24.31
CA PRO A 218 -14.71 19.24 23.97
C PRO A 218 -15.26 18.96 22.56
N GLN A 219 -16.57 19.15 22.36
CA GLN A 219 -17.13 19.19 21.02
C GLN A 219 -16.36 20.25 20.20
N PRO A 220 -16.12 20.01 18.90
CA PRO A 220 -15.40 20.98 18.08
C PRO A 220 -16.13 22.32 18.11
N GLU A 221 -15.44 23.37 18.57
CA GLU A 221 -16.01 24.72 18.69
C GLU A 221 -16.36 25.33 17.33
N THR A 222 -15.83 24.77 16.25
CA THR A 222 -15.88 25.32 14.90
C THR A 222 -16.11 24.21 13.88
N LEU A 223 -17.16 24.35 13.08
CA LEU A 223 -17.57 23.42 12.03
C LEU A 223 -17.40 24.04 10.65
N VAL A 224 -17.13 23.20 9.66
CA VAL A 224 -17.22 23.52 8.24
C VAL A 224 -18.53 22.95 7.70
N VAL A 225 -19.28 23.77 6.97
CA VAL A 225 -20.57 23.39 6.39
C VAL A 225 -20.53 23.56 4.88
N ASP A 226 -20.86 22.51 4.15
CA ASP A 226 -21.11 22.56 2.72
C ASP A 226 -22.59 22.34 2.43
N VAL A 227 -23.09 22.97 1.37
CA VAL A 227 -24.49 22.81 0.94
C VAL A 227 -24.53 22.21 -0.47
N LEU A 228 -25.09 21.01 -0.58
CA LEU A 228 -25.40 20.36 -1.85
C LEU A 228 -26.87 20.61 -2.20
N CYS A 229 -27.14 21.20 -3.36
CA CYS A 229 -28.48 21.36 -3.91
C CYS A 229 -28.57 20.62 -5.26
N GLU A 230 -29.61 19.82 -5.46
CA GLU A 230 -29.82 19.01 -6.67
C GLU A 230 -31.08 19.43 -7.44
N ALA A 231 -31.04 19.26 -8.76
CA ALA A 231 -32.21 19.39 -9.63
C ALA A 231 -33.28 18.38 -9.19
N GLY A 232 -34.42 18.89 -8.72
CA GLY A 232 -35.46 18.10 -8.04
C GLY A 232 -35.80 18.61 -6.64
N GLY A 233 -35.05 19.58 -6.12
CA GLY A 233 -35.35 20.29 -4.87
C GLY A 233 -34.79 19.63 -3.62
N ARG A 234 -34.02 18.54 -3.76
CA ARG A 234 -33.30 17.92 -2.64
C ARG A 234 -32.09 18.76 -2.28
N THR A 235 -31.97 19.10 -0.99
CA THR A 235 -30.83 19.81 -0.43
C THR A 235 -30.23 19.00 0.71
N THR A 236 -28.90 18.84 0.69
CA THR A 236 -28.13 18.16 1.72
C THR A 236 -27.12 19.13 2.33
N VAL A 237 -27.09 19.21 3.65
CA VAL A 237 -26.15 20.04 4.42
C VAL A 237 -25.12 19.11 5.06
N LEU A 238 -23.87 19.21 4.62
CA LEU A 238 -22.78 18.37 5.12
C LEU A 238 -21.97 19.13 6.17
N VAL A 239 -21.87 18.56 7.37
CA VAL A 239 -21.29 19.23 8.55
C VAL A 239 -20.14 18.41 9.09
N ARG A 240 -18.97 19.04 9.29
CA ARG A 240 -17.77 18.37 9.81
C ARG A 240 -16.90 19.29 10.67
N PRO A 241 -16.00 18.75 11.51
CA PRO A 241 -15.06 19.57 12.28
C PRO A 241 -14.13 20.39 11.37
N HIS A 242 -13.83 21.63 11.76
CA HIS A 242 -12.76 22.39 11.13
C HIS A 242 -11.39 21.81 11.54
N ILE A 243 -10.49 21.63 10.56
CA ILE A 243 -9.10 21.22 10.81
C ILE A 243 -8.22 22.46 10.71
N ASP A 244 -7.51 22.80 11.80
CA ASP A 244 -6.46 23.82 11.76
C ASP A 244 -5.22 23.24 11.05
N SER A 245 -5.08 23.54 9.76
CA SER A 245 -3.97 23.06 8.93
C SER A 245 -3.57 24.11 7.89
N SER A 246 -2.26 24.25 7.69
CA SER A 246 -1.69 25.06 6.60
C SER A 246 -1.58 24.28 5.28
N SER A 247 -1.89 22.98 5.28
CA SER A 247 -1.75 22.10 4.12
C SER A 247 -3.10 21.87 3.43
N THR A 248 -3.65 22.96 2.89
CA THR A 248 -4.98 23.01 2.24
C THR A 248 -4.89 23.30 0.73
N HIS A 249 -3.68 23.42 0.18
CA HIS A 249 -3.49 23.63 -1.26
C HIS A 249 -4.03 22.43 -2.05
N GLY A 250 -4.84 22.70 -3.07
CA GLY A 250 -5.48 21.68 -3.90
C GLY A 250 -6.75 21.04 -3.35
N THR A 251 -7.27 21.49 -2.21
CA THR A 251 -8.50 20.94 -1.60
C THR A 251 -9.67 20.88 -2.60
N GLY A 252 -9.90 21.95 -3.37
CA GLY A 252 -10.98 22.01 -4.38
C GLY A 252 -10.78 21.02 -5.54
N CYS A 253 -9.55 20.95 -6.07
CA CYS A 253 -9.22 20.02 -7.15
C CYS A 253 -9.37 18.57 -6.69
N THR A 254 -8.86 18.23 -5.52
CA THR A 254 -8.97 16.89 -4.95
C THR A 254 -10.41 16.50 -4.64
N LEU A 255 -11.20 17.42 -4.08
CA LEU A 255 -12.61 17.17 -3.80
C LEU A 255 -13.39 16.88 -5.09
N SER A 256 -13.30 17.76 -6.09
CA SER A 256 -13.99 17.57 -7.37
C SER A 256 -13.53 16.32 -8.13
N ALA A 257 -12.25 15.97 -8.04
CA ALA A 257 -11.71 14.73 -8.59
C ALA A 257 -12.23 13.47 -7.85
N ALA A 258 -12.34 13.52 -6.52
CA ALA A 258 -12.91 12.43 -5.74
C ALA A 258 -14.40 12.24 -6.05
N ILE A 259 -15.16 13.34 -6.24
CA ILE A 259 -16.56 13.27 -6.69
C ILE A 259 -16.65 12.65 -8.07
N ALA A 260 -15.84 13.10 -9.03
CA ALA A 260 -15.82 12.53 -10.37
C ALA A 260 -15.50 11.02 -10.36
N SER A 261 -14.63 10.58 -9.45
CA SER A 261 -14.34 9.15 -9.23
C SER A 261 -15.56 8.38 -8.76
N ALA A 262 -16.22 8.84 -7.70
CA ALA A 262 -17.40 8.16 -7.19
C ALA A 262 -18.55 8.14 -8.21
N LEU A 263 -18.74 9.21 -8.98
CA LEU A 263 -19.73 9.27 -10.05
C LEU A 263 -19.39 8.30 -11.20
N ALA A 264 -18.11 8.17 -11.57
CA ALA A 264 -17.67 7.20 -12.56
C ALA A 264 -17.98 5.75 -12.12
N ASP A 265 -17.90 5.50 -10.82
CA ASP A 265 -18.24 4.22 -10.20
C ASP A 265 -19.76 3.99 -10.03
N GLY A 266 -20.60 4.96 -10.45
CA GLY A 266 -22.05 4.85 -10.46
C GLY A 266 -22.74 5.32 -9.18
N ALA A 267 -22.02 6.01 -8.29
CA ALA A 267 -22.62 6.60 -7.09
C ALA A 267 -23.63 7.69 -7.46
N THR A 268 -24.61 7.92 -6.57
CA THR A 268 -25.47 9.10 -6.68
C THR A 268 -24.68 10.37 -6.39
N VAL A 269 -25.17 11.55 -6.80
CA VAL A 269 -24.49 12.82 -6.52
C VAL A 269 -24.27 13.02 -5.01
N SER A 270 -25.27 12.72 -4.18
CA SER A 270 -25.14 12.82 -2.72
C SER A 270 -24.07 11.89 -2.16
N ASP A 271 -24.07 10.62 -2.55
CA ASP A 271 -23.07 9.64 -2.06
C ASP A 271 -21.66 9.98 -2.54
N ALA A 272 -21.54 10.46 -3.78
CA ALA A 272 -20.28 10.90 -4.36
C ALA A 272 -19.72 12.11 -3.59
N VAL A 273 -20.57 13.06 -3.22
CA VAL A 273 -20.16 14.22 -2.41
C VAL A 273 -19.73 13.78 -1.01
N ILE A 274 -20.54 12.98 -0.29
CA ILE A 274 -20.24 12.51 1.07
C ILE A 274 -18.91 11.74 1.13
N SER A 275 -18.67 10.83 0.18
CA SER A 275 -17.43 10.07 0.15
C SER A 275 -16.21 10.94 -0.19
N ALA A 276 -16.36 11.90 -1.11
CA ALA A 276 -15.30 12.80 -1.52
C ALA A 276 -14.92 13.84 -0.46
N THR A 277 -15.92 14.35 0.30
CA THR A 277 -15.68 15.24 1.44
C THR A 277 -14.91 14.53 2.53
N ALA A 278 -15.29 13.29 2.87
CA ALA A 278 -14.57 12.46 3.83
C ALA A 278 -13.13 12.18 3.39
N TYR A 279 -12.92 11.81 2.12
CA TYR A 279 -11.59 11.59 1.55
C TYR A 279 -10.70 12.84 1.64
N THR A 280 -11.24 14.00 1.28
CA THR A 280 -10.49 15.26 1.29
C THR A 280 -10.18 15.70 2.72
N HIS A 281 -11.14 15.56 3.63
CA HIS A 281 -10.96 15.86 5.06
C HIS A 281 -9.83 15.03 5.67
N LEU A 282 -9.80 13.71 5.41
CA LEU A 282 -8.71 12.86 5.90
C LEU A 282 -7.37 13.18 5.24
N GLY A 283 -7.38 13.58 3.97
CA GLY A 283 -6.17 14.04 3.27
C GLY A 283 -5.57 15.30 3.90
N ILE A 284 -6.40 16.24 4.36
CA ILE A 284 -5.95 17.43 5.10
C ILE A 284 -5.46 17.02 6.50
N ALA A 285 -6.21 16.16 7.20
CA ALA A 285 -5.87 15.71 8.55
C ALA A 285 -4.54 14.95 8.63
N THR A 286 -4.17 14.24 7.56
CA THR A 286 -2.94 13.45 7.45
C THR A 286 -1.86 14.15 6.61
N ALA A 287 -2.08 15.41 6.22
CA ALA A 287 -1.14 16.17 5.44
C ALA A 287 0.15 16.43 6.23
N VAL A 288 1.28 16.26 5.56
CA VAL A 288 2.59 16.65 6.09
C VAL A 288 2.98 17.99 5.47
N LYS A 289 3.63 18.85 6.25
CA LYS A 289 4.09 20.15 5.75
C LYS A 289 5.09 19.95 4.61
N ILE A 290 4.70 20.39 3.41
CA ILE A 290 5.56 20.40 2.23
C ILE A 290 5.69 21.84 1.75
N GLY A 291 6.92 22.27 1.47
CA GLY A 291 7.25 23.63 1.05
C GLY A 291 7.12 24.69 2.14
N ALA A 292 7.29 25.95 1.75
CA ALA A 292 7.39 27.08 2.68
C ALA A 292 6.06 27.81 2.96
N GLY A 293 5.09 27.73 2.03
CA GLY A 293 3.76 28.33 2.18
C GLY A 293 2.68 27.30 2.48
N HIS A 294 1.55 27.36 1.76
CA HIS A 294 0.43 26.42 1.92
C HIS A 294 0.70 25.11 1.18
N GLY A 295 0.92 24.04 1.96
CA GLY A 295 1.27 22.72 1.45
C GLY A 295 0.07 22.00 0.81
N PRO A 296 0.31 20.98 -0.04
CA PRO A 296 -0.72 20.08 -0.52
C PRO A 296 -1.28 19.19 0.58
N LEU A 297 -2.53 18.73 0.42
CA LEU A 297 -3.04 17.63 1.22
C LEU A 297 -2.38 16.28 0.87
N ASN A 298 -2.48 15.30 1.78
CA ASN A 298 -1.99 13.94 1.53
C ASN A 298 -2.95 13.17 0.62
N HIS A 299 -2.71 13.14 -0.69
CA HIS A 299 -3.55 12.43 -1.66
C HIS A 299 -3.48 10.91 -1.55
N LEU A 300 -2.45 10.37 -0.88
CA LEU A 300 -2.20 8.93 -0.83
C LEU A 300 -2.51 8.36 0.55
N HIS A 301 -3.23 9.09 1.40
CA HIS A 301 -3.59 8.67 2.76
C HIS A 301 -4.32 7.32 2.81
N SER A 302 -4.99 6.97 1.72
CA SER A 302 -5.77 5.73 1.56
C SER A 302 -4.99 4.59 0.89
N VAL A 303 -3.75 4.80 0.45
CA VAL A 303 -2.94 3.80 -0.28
C VAL A 303 -1.83 3.25 0.60
N SER A 304 -1.79 1.93 0.78
CA SER A 304 -0.71 1.20 1.45
C SER A 304 0.22 0.53 0.42
N GLN A 305 1.55 0.75 0.51
CA GLN A 305 2.54 0.00 -0.27
C GLN A 305 2.94 -1.27 0.50
N MET A 306 2.42 -2.45 0.13
CA MET A 306 2.74 -3.71 0.81
C MET A 306 3.54 -4.66 -0.10
N GLY A 307 4.81 -4.90 0.25
CA GLY A 307 5.67 -5.91 -0.41
C GLY A 307 5.48 -7.33 0.13
N ILE A 308 5.08 -7.46 1.40
CA ILE A 308 4.78 -8.72 2.07
C ILE A 308 3.32 -8.67 2.53
N PRO A 309 2.50 -9.70 2.27
CA PRO A 309 1.16 -9.78 2.82
C PRO A 309 1.17 -9.78 4.36
N PRO A 310 0.20 -9.12 5.04
CA PRO A 310 0.15 -9.13 6.49
C PRO A 310 -0.12 -10.53 7.06
N ARG A 311 0.30 -10.77 8.32
CA ARG A 311 -0.01 -12.00 9.06
C ARG A 311 -1.52 -12.16 9.23
N THR A 312 -2.01 -13.39 9.19
CA THR A 312 -3.42 -13.71 9.50
C THR A 312 -3.51 -14.98 10.35
N PRO A 313 -4.62 -15.27 11.06
CA PRO A 313 -4.77 -16.53 11.78
C PRO A 313 -4.58 -17.78 10.89
N GLY A 314 -4.96 -17.69 9.60
CA GLY A 314 -4.76 -18.77 8.61
C GLY A 314 -3.39 -18.74 7.91
N ASN A 315 -2.57 -17.72 8.17
CA ASN A 315 -1.21 -17.59 7.66
C ASN A 315 -0.38 -16.76 8.66
N PRO A 316 0.02 -17.35 9.79
CA PRO A 316 0.79 -16.66 10.82
C PRO A 316 2.20 -16.29 10.36
N TYR A 317 2.66 -16.89 9.25
CA TYR A 317 4.00 -16.77 8.67
C TYR A 317 3.96 -16.44 7.16
N PRO A 318 3.36 -15.30 6.74
CA PRO A 318 3.15 -14.94 5.35
C PRO A 318 4.44 -14.71 4.57
N PHE A 319 5.49 -14.22 5.23
CA PHE A 319 6.77 -13.99 4.56
C PHE A 319 7.44 -15.32 4.24
N THR A 320 7.53 -16.22 5.21
CA THR A 320 8.07 -17.56 5.05
C THR A 320 7.28 -18.36 4.02
N ARG A 321 5.95 -18.25 4.05
CA ARG A 321 5.08 -18.86 3.03
C ARG A 321 5.36 -18.30 1.63
N LEU A 322 5.59 -17.00 1.50
CA LEU A 322 5.97 -16.36 0.23
C LEU A 322 7.29 -16.91 -0.29
N LEU A 323 8.27 -17.13 0.60
CA LEU A 323 9.57 -17.73 0.25
C LEU A 323 9.41 -19.18 -0.23
N ILE A 324 8.75 -20.04 0.56
CA ILE A 324 8.54 -21.46 0.23
C ILE A 324 7.71 -21.60 -1.05
N ASN A 325 6.64 -20.83 -1.22
CA ASN A 325 5.84 -20.86 -2.45
C ASN A 325 6.66 -20.40 -3.66
N GLY A 326 7.52 -19.39 -3.48
CA GLY A 326 8.44 -18.92 -4.51
C GLY A 326 9.42 -20.00 -4.98
N SER A 327 9.76 -20.95 -4.10
CA SER A 327 10.69 -22.05 -4.36
C SER A 327 10.06 -23.45 -4.31
N ALA A 328 8.73 -23.58 -4.46
CA ALA A 328 7.99 -24.78 -4.05
C ALA A 328 8.51 -26.12 -4.62
N THR A 329 8.93 -26.14 -5.89
CA THR A 329 9.49 -27.34 -6.52
C THR A 329 10.82 -27.72 -5.86
N LEU A 330 11.72 -26.75 -5.75
CA LEU A 330 13.03 -26.90 -5.13
C LEU A 330 12.93 -27.23 -3.64
N TRP A 331 12.01 -26.59 -2.91
CA TRP A 331 11.75 -26.88 -1.50
C TRP A 331 11.33 -28.33 -1.30
N LYS A 332 10.46 -28.85 -2.17
CA LYS A 332 10.04 -30.26 -2.12
C LYS A 332 11.19 -31.22 -2.41
N GLU A 333 12.01 -30.93 -3.43
CA GLU A 333 13.20 -31.73 -3.73
C GLU A 333 14.18 -31.78 -2.56
N TYR A 334 14.28 -30.69 -1.80
CA TYR A 334 15.08 -30.63 -0.58
C TYR A 334 14.47 -31.45 0.58
N VAL A 335 13.23 -31.16 1.00
CA VAL A 335 12.67 -31.75 2.24
C VAL A 335 12.14 -33.19 2.07
N GLU A 336 11.89 -33.62 0.83
CA GLU A 336 11.51 -35.01 0.50
C GLU A 336 12.59 -35.72 -0.35
N HIS A 337 13.84 -35.29 -0.22
CA HIS A 337 14.97 -35.83 -0.96
C HIS A 337 15.11 -37.36 -0.83
N ASP A 338 15.72 -38.04 -1.80
CA ASP A 338 15.92 -39.49 -1.77
C ASP A 338 16.76 -39.94 -0.57
N PHE A 339 17.73 -39.12 -0.14
CA PHE A 339 18.48 -39.33 1.09
C PHE A 339 17.53 -39.42 2.30
N VAL A 340 16.64 -38.44 2.44
CA VAL A 340 15.66 -38.34 3.52
C VAL A 340 14.68 -39.51 3.46
N ARG A 341 14.19 -39.88 2.27
CA ARG A 341 13.31 -41.04 2.07
C ARG A 341 13.96 -42.33 2.54
N ARG A 342 15.19 -42.62 2.11
CA ARG A 342 15.94 -43.83 2.48
C ARG A 342 16.29 -43.84 3.98
N LEU A 343 16.58 -42.68 4.55
CA LEU A 343 16.80 -42.51 5.99
C LEU A 343 15.54 -42.88 6.78
N GLY A 344 14.36 -42.41 6.35
CA GLY A 344 13.06 -42.78 6.93
C GLY A 344 12.70 -44.26 6.79
N GLN A 345 13.10 -44.89 5.67
CA GLN A 345 12.89 -46.32 5.42
C GLN A 345 13.88 -47.23 6.17
N GLY A 346 14.96 -46.67 6.73
CA GLY A 346 16.06 -47.44 7.31
C GLY A 346 16.92 -48.16 6.25
N THR A 347 16.82 -47.78 4.98
CA THR A 347 17.52 -48.39 3.83
C THR A 347 18.69 -47.55 3.33
N LEU A 348 18.93 -46.39 3.95
CA LEU A 348 20.10 -45.57 3.66
C LEU A 348 21.38 -46.34 4.03
N PRO A 349 22.38 -46.43 3.14
CA PRO A 349 23.65 -47.09 3.46
C PRO A 349 24.34 -46.36 4.59
N GLN A 350 24.91 -47.12 5.54
CA GLN A 350 25.60 -46.54 6.69
C GLN A 350 26.76 -45.63 6.26
N ALA A 351 27.48 -45.97 5.18
CA ALA A 351 28.54 -45.14 4.63
C ALA A 351 28.05 -43.75 4.16
N SER A 352 26.89 -43.69 3.50
CA SER A 352 26.25 -42.44 3.09
C SER A 352 25.86 -41.58 4.30
N PHE A 353 25.30 -42.21 5.35
CA PHE A 353 24.95 -41.50 6.59
C PHE A 353 26.20 -40.98 7.33
N ILE A 354 27.25 -41.80 7.44
CA ILE A 354 28.52 -41.39 8.06
C ILE A 354 29.17 -40.25 7.26
N HIS A 355 29.16 -40.33 5.93
CA HIS A 355 29.68 -39.26 5.08
C HIS A 355 28.92 -37.95 5.29
N PHE A 356 27.58 -38.01 5.34
CA PHE A 356 26.75 -36.86 5.69
C PHE A 356 27.14 -36.26 7.06
N ILE A 357 27.21 -37.07 8.13
CA ILE A 357 27.53 -36.57 9.47
C ILE A 357 28.94 -35.96 9.53
N LYS A 358 29.91 -36.56 8.83
CA LYS A 358 31.26 -36.00 8.70
C LYS A 358 31.21 -34.63 8.03
N GLN A 359 30.52 -34.49 6.90
CA GLN A 359 30.42 -33.22 6.20
C GLN A 359 29.63 -32.17 7.00
N ASP A 360 28.56 -32.58 7.68
CA ASP A 360 27.74 -31.70 8.50
C ASP A 360 28.54 -31.15 9.71
N TYR A 361 29.40 -31.97 10.32
CA TYR A 361 30.35 -31.50 11.34
C TYR A 361 31.21 -30.33 10.86
N HIS A 362 31.66 -30.33 9.61
CA HIS A 362 32.41 -29.22 9.02
C HIS A 362 31.49 -28.04 8.66
N TYR A 363 30.32 -28.30 8.08
CA TYR A 363 29.32 -27.28 7.77
C TYR A 363 28.89 -26.48 9.03
N LEU A 364 28.67 -27.15 10.16
CA LEU A 364 28.27 -26.52 11.41
C LEU A 364 29.30 -25.50 11.92
N LYS A 365 30.59 -25.61 11.56
CA LYS A 365 31.58 -24.56 11.84
C LYS A 365 31.26 -23.27 11.08
N TYR A 366 30.85 -23.36 9.82
CA TYR A 366 30.39 -22.22 9.03
C TYR A 366 29.09 -21.66 9.58
N TYR A 367 28.15 -22.53 9.95
CA TYR A 367 26.86 -22.14 10.52
C TYR A 367 27.03 -21.36 11.84
N ALA A 368 27.87 -21.86 12.76
CA ALA A 368 28.19 -21.16 14.01
C ALA A 368 28.89 -19.81 13.78
N ARG A 369 29.81 -19.73 12.80
CA ARG A 369 30.47 -18.48 12.41
C ARG A 369 29.49 -17.47 11.81
N ALA A 370 28.56 -17.93 10.98
CA ALA A 370 27.53 -17.09 10.39
C ALA A 370 26.55 -16.55 11.43
N TYR A 371 26.14 -17.36 12.42
CA TYR A 371 25.37 -16.84 13.58
C TYR A 371 26.18 -15.88 14.45
N SER A 372 27.50 -16.07 14.56
CA SER A 372 28.37 -15.12 15.26
C SER A 372 28.42 -13.77 14.55
N LEU A 373 28.45 -13.78 13.20
CA LEU A 373 28.31 -12.58 12.39
C LEU A 373 26.92 -11.94 12.55
N LEU A 374 25.85 -12.73 12.61
CA LEU A 374 24.50 -12.22 12.88
C LEU A 374 24.41 -11.54 14.25
N ALA A 375 24.97 -12.15 15.29
CA ALA A 375 25.03 -11.56 16.63
C ALA A 375 25.84 -10.26 16.62
N ALA A 376 27.03 -10.26 16.00
CA ALA A 376 27.90 -9.09 15.90
C ALA A 376 27.26 -7.92 15.14
N LYS A 377 26.39 -8.20 14.15
CA LYS A 377 25.71 -7.20 13.33
C LYS A 377 24.34 -6.79 13.87
N SER A 378 23.84 -7.45 14.92
CA SER A 378 22.52 -7.19 15.48
C SER A 378 22.54 -5.97 16.40
N ALA A 379 21.66 -5.01 16.14
CA ALA A 379 21.52 -3.81 16.97
C ALA A 379 20.62 -4.00 18.22
N ALA A 380 20.00 -5.18 18.39
CA ALA A 380 19.01 -5.43 19.45
C ALA A 380 19.40 -6.65 20.29
N PHE A 381 19.39 -6.50 21.63
CA PHE A 381 19.71 -7.57 22.57
C PHE A 381 18.91 -8.87 22.37
N PRO A 382 17.59 -8.85 22.06
CA PRO A 382 16.86 -10.09 21.79
C PRO A 382 17.43 -10.91 20.62
N LEU A 383 17.92 -10.25 19.55
CA LEU A 383 18.55 -10.95 18.44
C LEU A 383 19.94 -11.48 18.82
N ILE A 384 20.73 -10.69 19.55
CA ILE A 384 22.05 -11.13 20.03
C ILE A 384 21.89 -12.38 20.89
N ALA A 385 20.91 -12.38 21.81
CA ALA A 385 20.59 -13.51 22.66
C ALA A 385 20.13 -14.73 21.83
N SER A 386 19.20 -14.55 20.88
CA SER A 386 18.70 -15.63 20.01
C SER A 386 19.80 -16.24 19.13
N ALA A 387 20.65 -15.40 18.51
CA ALA A 387 21.79 -15.87 17.73
C ALA A 387 22.83 -16.61 18.59
N THR A 388 23.13 -16.07 19.78
CA THR A 388 24.06 -16.71 20.74
C THR A 388 23.53 -18.06 21.23
N GLN A 389 22.24 -18.12 21.54
CA GLN A 389 21.60 -19.37 21.94
C GLN A 389 21.68 -20.41 20.81
N THR A 390 21.51 -20.00 19.55
CA THR A 390 21.66 -20.90 18.41
C THR A 390 23.10 -21.41 18.28
N ILE A 391 24.11 -20.56 18.48
CA ILE A 391 25.52 -21.01 18.54
C ILE A 391 25.71 -22.06 19.63
N MET A 392 25.14 -21.86 20.82
CA MET A 392 25.22 -22.83 21.90
C MET A 392 24.53 -24.15 21.55
N HIS A 393 23.43 -24.12 20.79
CA HIS A 393 22.78 -25.34 20.29
C HIS A 393 23.68 -26.07 19.28
N VAL A 394 24.31 -25.35 18.35
CA VAL A 394 25.26 -25.93 17.38
C VAL A 394 26.43 -26.61 18.09
N LEU A 395 26.99 -26.01 19.15
CA LEU A 395 28.07 -26.63 19.92
C LEU A 395 27.65 -27.92 20.63
N ARG A 396 26.38 -28.02 21.06
CA ARG A 396 25.82 -29.28 21.59
C ARG A 396 25.63 -30.31 20.48
N GLU A 397 25.12 -29.90 19.32
CA GLU A 397 24.90 -30.77 18.15
C GLU A 397 26.21 -31.40 17.67
N ILE A 398 27.30 -30.64 17.64
CA ILE A 398 28.66 -31.14 17.35
C ILE A 398 29.08 -32.24 18.34
N THR A 399 28.71 -32.11 19.62
CA THR A 399 28.99 -33.14 20.64
C THR A 399 28.21 -34.43 20.35
N THR A 400 26.96 -34.29 19.90
CA THR A 400 26.13 -35.41 19.46
C THR A 400 26.70 -36.09 18.20
N HIS A 401 27.19 -35.33 17.22
CA HIS A 401 27.85 -35.91 16.03
C HIS A 401 29.12 -36.68 16.38
N ARG A 402 29.94 -36.18 17.30
CA ARG A 402 31.09 -36.92 17.82
C ARG A 402 30.67 -38.25 18.47
N ALA A 403 29.60 -38.25 19.26
CA ALA A 403 29.06 -39.47 19.87
C ALA A 403 28.55 -40.47 18.82
N PHE A 404 27.79 -40.02 17.82
CA PHE A 404 27.34 -40.87 16.71
C PHE A 404 28.51 -41.47 15.93
N CYS A 405 29.50 -40.65 15.55
CA CYS A 405 30.70 -41.11 14.85
C CYS A 405 31.47 -42.17 15.67
N ALA A 406 31.58 -41.98 16.99
CA ALA A 406 32.20 -42.96 17.87
C ALA A 406 31.41 -44.29 17.93
N GLU A 407 30.08 -44.25 17.93
CA GLU A 407 29.22 -45.46 17.84
C GLU A 407 29.48 -46.24 16.53
N PHE A 408 29.88 -45.55 15.46
CA PHE A 408 30.23 -46.15 14.17
C PHE A 408 31.73 -46.43 13.98
N GLY A 409 32.55 -46.28 15.03
CA GLY A 409 33.99 -46.57 14.99
C GLY A 409 34.86 -45.49 14.34
N ILE A 410 34.34 -44.29 14.10
CA ILE A 410 35.09 -43.15 13.57
C ILE A 410 35.72 -42.38 14.73
N SER A 411 37.05 -42.21 14.71
CA SER A 411 37.76 -41.44 15.74
C SER A 411 37.55 -39.93 15.57
N GLU A 412 37.74 -39.16 16.65
CA GLU A 412 37.68 -37.69 16.59
C GLU A 412 38.74 -37.11 15.64
N ASP A 413 39.96 -37.65 15.67
CA ASP A 413 41.04 -37.28 14.76
C ASP A 413 40.68 -37.53 13.28
N GLU A 414 39.97 -38.63 12.99
CA GLU A 414 39.50 -38.95 11.64
C GLU A 414 38.37 -38.01 11.20
N LEU A 415 37.43 -37.70 12.09
CA LEU A 415 36.36 -36.74 11.84
C LEU A 415 36.91 -35.35 11.55
N GLU A 416 37.90 -34.87 12.32
CA GLU A 416 38.49 -33.55 12.15
C GLU A 416 39.35 -33.40 10.89
N ARG A 417 39.98 -34.49 10.45
CA ARG A 417 40.82 -34.54 9.24
C ARG A 417 40.05 -34.91 7.97
N THR A 418 38.73 -35.13 8.07
CA THR A 418 37.91 -35.41 6.89
C THR A 418 37.97 -34.22 5.94
N GLU A 419 38.26 -34.49 4.66
CA GLU A 419 38.27 -33.45 3.63
C GLU A 419 36.85 -32.94 3.38
N GLU A 420 36.70 -31.62 3.26
CA GLU A 420 35.42 -31.02 2.91
C GLU A 420 35.07 -31.34 1.45
N ALA A 421 33.91 -31.94 1.24
CA ALA A 421 33.37 -32.14 -0.09
C ALA A 421 32.96 -30.81 -0.72
N SER A 422 32.94 -30.76 -2.05
CA SER A 422 32.67 -29.52 -2.79
C SER A 422 31.33 -28.87 -2.42
N ALA A 423 30.30 -29.65 -2.10
CA ALA A 423 29.00 -29.13 -1.67
C ALA A 423 29.10 -28.43 -0.29
N THR A 424 29.82 -29.03 0.67
CA THR A 424 30.09 -28.45 2.00
C THR A 424 30.84 -27.13 1.90
N THR A 425 31.93 -27.09 1.14
CA THR A 425 32.70 -25.86 0.96
C THR A 425 31.90 -24.81 0.20
N ALA A 426 31.17 -25.19 -0.85
CA ALA A 426 30.33 -24.25 -1.61
C ALA A 426 29.26 -23.60 -0.72
N TYR A 427 28.61 -24.38 0.14
CA TYR A 427 27.60 -23.84 1.05
C TYR A 427 28.22 -23.01 2.17
N GLY A 428 29.26 -23.52 2.82
CA GLY A 428 29.99 -22.79 3.86
C GLY A 428 30.52 -21.44 3.39
N CYS A 429 31.16 -21.40 2.21
CA CYS A 429 31.62 -20.16 1.60
C CYS A 429 30.47 -19.20 1.28
N TYR A 430 29.34 -19.69 0.79
CA TYR A 430 28.17 -18.85 0.50
C TYR A 430 27.59 -18.23 1.78
N LEU A 431 27.46 -19.01 2.86
CA LEU A 431 27.00 -18.49 4.15
C LEU A 431 27.92 -17.41 4.71
N MET A 432 29.24 -17.63 4.63
CA MET A 432 30.22 -16.65 5.10
C MET A 432 30.21 -15.38 4.25
N ASP A 433 30.06 -15.51 2.93
CA ASP A 433 29.93 -14.37 2.03
C ASP A 433 28.70 -13.52 2.39
N ILE A 434 27.51 -14.14 2.49
CA ILE A 434 26.29 -13.44 2.94
C ILE A 434 26.46 -12.86 4.35
N GLY A 435 27.14 -13.60 5.24
CA GLY A 435 27.39 -13.15 6.61
C GLY A 435 28.29 -11.92 6.70
N ILE A 436 29.30 -11.81 5.84
CA ILE A 436 30.20 -10.65 5.79
C ILE A 436 29.48 -9.43 5.22
N GLN A 437 28.50 -9.62 4.32
CA GLN A 437 27.64 -8.55 3.81
C GLN A 437 26.78 -7.88 4.92
N GLY A 438 26.25 -6.69 4.65
CA GLY A 438 25.67 -5.81 5.68
C GLY A 438 24.21 -6.05 6.09
N ASP A 439 23.44 -6.88 5.37
CA ASP A 439 22.00 -7.05 5.64
C ASP A 439 21.74 -8.25 6.57
N THR A 440 21.39 -7.96 7.82
CA THR A 440 21.11 -8.99 8.84
C THR A 440 19.89 -9.83 8.51
N THR A 441 18.90 -9.29 7.79
CA THR A 441 17.73 -10.06 7.36
C THR A 441 18.10 -11.04 6.25
N LYS A 442 18.99 -10.66 5.31
CA LYS A 442 19.54 -11.61 4.31
C LYS A 442 20.28 -12.76 4.96
N LEU A 443 21.13 -12.46 5.95
CA LEU A 443 21.85 -13.48 6.70
C LEU A 443 20.89 -14.39 7.47
N LEU A 444 19.91 -13.82 8.15
CA LEU A 444 18.87 -14.59 8.84
C LEU A 444 18.14 -15.52 7.86
N MET A 445 17.78 -15.04 6.66
CA MET A 445 17.14 -15.87 5.63
C MET A 445 18.03 -17.01 5.16
N ALA A 446 19.33 -16.75 4.93
CA ALA A 446 20.28 -17.78 4.53
C ALA A 446 20.39 -18.90 5.59
N LEU A 447 20.41 -18.51 6.86
CA LEU A 447 20.49 -19.43 8.00
C LEU A 447 19.20 -20.24 8.20
N LEU A 448 18.05 -19.66 7.87
CA LEU A 448 16.74 -20.29 8.07
C LEU A 448 16.43 -21.40 7.07
N ALA A 449 17.02 -21.41 5.87
CA ALA A 449 16.83 -22.52 4.94
C ALA A 449 17.23 -23.87 5.57
N CYS A 450 18.35 -23.89 6.30
CA CYS A 450 18.82 -25.03 7.08
C CYS A 450 17.85 -25.36 8.20
N LEU A 451 17.64 -24.42 9.13
CA LEU A 451 16.81 -24.63 10.33
C LEU A 451 15.39 -25.11 9.99
N LEU A 452 14.73 -24.43 9.06
CA LEU A 452 13.35 -24.74 8.70
C LEU A 452 13.25 -26.04 7.90
N GLY A 453 14.23 -26.31 7.03
CA GLY A 453 14.22 -27.51 6.20
C GLY A 453 14.44 -28.80 6.98
N TYR A 454 15.43 -28.84 7.87
CA TYR A 454 15.66 -30.00 8.74
C TYR A 454 14.50 -30.21 9.73
N GLY A 455 13.92 -29.11 10.22
CA GLY A 455 12.70 -29.16 11.03
C GLY A 455 11.50 -29.77 10.28
N GLU A 456 11.31 -29.38 9.02
CA GLU A 456 10.27 -29.94 8.15
C GLU A 456 10.54 -31.42 7.84
N VAL A 457 11.79 -31.79 7.53
CA VAL A 457 12.21 -33.18 7.29
C VAL A 457 11.84 -34.09 8.47
N GLY A 458 12.19 -33.69 9.71
CA GLY A 458 11.88 -34.49 10.90
C GLY A 458 10.37 -34.68 11.09
N LEU A 459 9.58 -33.61 10.96
CA LEU A 459 8.12 -33.69 11.07
C LEU A 459 7.49 -34.50 9.94
N TRP A 460 7.98 -34.33 8.71
CA TRP A 460 7.52 -35.06 7.53
C TRP A 460 7.74 -36.56 7.70
N LEU A 461 8.95 -36.98 8.11
CA LEU A 461 9.28 -38.38 8.38
C LEU A 461 8.40 -38.98 9.47
N LYS A 462 8.25 -38.29 10.61
CA LYS A 462 7.40 -38.75 11.72
C LYS A 462 5.93 -38.89 11.30
N ARG A 463 5.43 -37.96 10.48
CA ARG A 463 4.07 -38.02 9.94
C ARG A 463 3.92 -39.10 8.89
N ALA A 464 4.92 -39.31 8.05
CA ALA A 464 4.88 -40.35 7.02
C ALA A 464 4.92 -41.75 7.64
N ALA A 465 5.64 -41.95 8.75
CA ALA A 465 5.68 -43.21 9.51
C ALA A 465 4.31 -43.68 10.03
N THR A 466 3.34 -42.77 10.23
CA THR A 466 1.98 -43.14 10.70
C THR A 466 1.01 -43.47 9.56
N ARG A 467 1.41 -43.26 8.30
CA ARG A 467 0.57 -43.53 7.13
C ARG A 467 0.81 -44.95 6.60
N ALA A 468 -0.26 -45.71 6.44
CA ALA A 468 -0.18 -47.02 5.78
C ALA A 468 0.35 -46.86 4.33
N GLY A 469 1.35 -47.66 3.96
CA GLY A 469 1.92 -47.67 2.60
C GLY A 469 2.97 -46.60 2.29
N SER A 470 3.45 -45.83 3.28
CA SER A 470 4.53 -44.84 3.07
C SER A 470 5.93 -45.46 2.92
N GLY A 471 6.12 -46.70 3.39
CA GLY A 471 7.40 -47.39 3.44
C GLY A 471 8.34 -46.91 4.57
N ILE A 472 7.96 -45.88 5.33
CA ILE A 472 8.77 -45.32 6.42
C ILE A 472 8.42 -46.04 7.73
N ALA A 473 9.43 -46.57 8.42
CA ALA A 473 9.27 -47.26 9.71
C ALA A 473 10.28 -46.69 10.73
N LEU A 474 9.80 -46.35 11.93
CA LEU A 474 10.66 -45.87 13.02
C LEU A 474 11.13 -47.00 13.94
N GLU A 475 10.34 -48.07 14.06
CA GLU A 475 10.71 -49.25 14.84
C GLU A 475 11.80 -50.04 14.10
N GLY A 476 12.91 -50.33 14.79
CA GLY A 476 14.07 -51.00 14.19
C GLY A 476 14.91 -50.15 13.23
N ASN A 477 14.58 -48.86 13.03
CA ASN A 477 15.33 -47.99 12.13
C ASN A 477 16.67 -47.56 12.78
N PRO A 478 17.82 -47.82 12.13
CA PRO A 478 19.13 -47.47 12.69
C PRO A 478 19.33 -45.95 12.87
N TYR A 479 18.57 -45.13 12.16
CA TYR A 479 18.65 -43.66 12.20
C TYR A 479 17.53 -43.02 13.04
N ARG A 480 16.74 -43.83 13.76
CA ARG A 480 15.58 -43.36 14.55
C ARG A 480 15.92 -42.18 15.45
N ARG A 481 17.05 -42.24 16.16
CA ARG A 481 17.49 -41.18 17.09
C ARG A 481 17.62 -39.83 16.40
N TRP A 482 18.27 -39.79 15.23
CA TRP A 482 18.38 -38.59 14.41
C TRP A 482 16.99 -38.05 14.03
N ILE A 483 16.09 -38.90 13.55
CA ILE A 483 14.72 -38.49 13.16
C ILE A 483 13.96 -37.90 14.36
N GLU A 484 14.06 -38.55 15.53
CA GLU A 484 13.40 -38.12 16.76
C GLU A 484 13.96 -36.79 17.29
N ASP A 485 15.26 -36.53 17.12
CA ASP A 485 15.90 -35.29 17.55
C ASP A 485 15.38 -34.08 16.74
N TYR A 486 15.37 -34.15 15.40
CA TYR A 486 14.87 -33.05 14.54
C TYR A 486 13.34 -32.92 14.57
N ALA A 487 12.60 -34.00 14.79
CA ALA A 487 11.15 -33.97 15.04
C ALA A 487 10.79 -33.61 16.50
N GLY A 488 11.81 -33.49 17.36
CA GLY A 488 11.69 -33.37 18.80
C GLY A 488 11.28 -31.97 19.25
N PRO A 489 10.76 -31.84 20.48
CA PRO A 489 10.28 -30.55 21.01
C PRO A 489 11.38 -29.48 21.10
N GLU A 490 12.64 -29.86 21.33
CA GLU A 490 13.78 -28.94 21.41
C GLU A 490 14.10 -28.31 20.05
N TYR A 491 14.30 -29.12 19.00
CA TYR A 491 14.56 -28.61 17.65
C TYR A 491 13.37 -27.81 17.11
N GLN A 492 12.15 -28.30 17.32
CA GLN A 492 10.94 -27.60 16.90
C GLN A 492 10.70 -26.30 17.68
N ALA A 493 11.23 -26.16 18.89
CA ALA A 493 11.24 -24.87 19.59
C ALA A 493 12.20 -23.88 18.92
N ALA A 494 13.37 -24.34 18.45
CA ALA A 494 14.29 -23.52 17.66
C ALA A 494 13.68 -23.09 16.32
N VAL A 495 13.01 -24.00 15.60
CA VAL A 495 12.26 -23.70 14.36
C VAL A 495 11.22 -22.61 14.59
N ARG A 496 10.39 -22.73 15.64
CA ARG A 496 9.40 -21.71 16.00
C ARG A 496 10.06 -20.36 16.32
N ALA A 497 11.16 -20.37 17.07
CA ALA A 497 11.90 -19.14 17.37
C ALA A 497 12.46 -18.49 16.09
N GLY A 498 12.96 -19.28 15.14
CA GLY A 498 13.43 -18.82 13.84
C GLY A 498 12.31 -18.18 13.00
N LEU A 499 11.16 -18.84 12.90
CA LEU A 499 9.96 -18.33 12.22
C LEU A 499 9.49 -17.01 12.82
N GLU A 500 9.34 -16.94 14.15
CA GLU A 500 8.92 -15.69 14.79
C GLU A 500 9.95 -14.58 14.58
N THR A 501 11.23 -14.90 14.57
CA THR A 501 12.30 -13.91 14.39
C THR A 501 12.27 -13.30 12.99
N ILE A 502 12.17 -14.08 11.93
CA ILE A 502 12.15 -13.54 10.55
C ILE A 502 10.86 -12.81 10.22
N GLU A 503 9.74 -13.29 10.76
CA GLU A 503 8.43 -12.69 10.52
C GLU A 503 8.25 -11.40 11.32
N ALA A 504 8.74 -11.34 12.56
CA ALA A 504 8.82 -10.10 13.31
C ALA A 504 9.75 -9.09 12.62
N ARG A 505 10.84 -9.55 11.99
CA ARG A 505 11.76 -8.71 11.22
C ARG A 505 11.12 -8.15 9.96
N ALA A 506 10.40 -8.97 9.21
CA ALA A 506 9.66 -8.53 8.02
C ALA A 506 8.57 -7.51 8.32
N VAL A 507 7.98 -7.53 9.52
CA VAL A 507 7.01 -6.52 9.97
C VAL A 507 7.69 -5.27 10.50
N ALA A 508 8.76 -5.43 11.29
CA ALA A 508 9.49 -4.30 11.87
C ALA A 508 10.29 -3.51 10.83
N ASP A 509 10.72 -4.16 9.75
CA ASP A 509 11.49 -3.60 8.63
C ASP A 509 10.92 -4.15 7.30
N PRO A 510 9.75 -3.67 6.85
CA PRO A 510 9.10 -4.16 5.64
C PRO A 510 9.97 -3.87 4.41
N PRO A 511 10.25 -4.87 3.55
CA PRO A 511 11.17 -4.68 2.44
C PRO A 511 10.54 -3.86 1.31
N SER A 512 11.40 -3.10 0.63
CA SER A 512 11.10 -2.64 -0.73
C SER A 512 11.02 -3.84 -1.69
N PRO A 513 10.38 -3.70 -2.86
CA PRO A 513 10.33 -4.76 -3.87
C PRO A 513 11.71 -5.32 -4.27
N ALA A 514 12.73 -4.46 -4.40
CA ALA A 514 14.09 -4.86 -4.74
C ALA A 514 14.74 -5.69 -3.62
N ARG A 515 14.59 -5.22 -2.36
CA ARG A 515 15.13 -5.94 -1.20
C ARG A 515 14.44 -7.30 -1.05
N LEU A 516 13.13 -7.38 -1.30
CA LEU A 516 12.38 -8.63 -1.31
C LEU A 516 12.87 -9.62 -2.40
N ALA A 517 13.26 -9.13 -3.58
CA ALA A 517 13.80 -9.99 -4.65
C ALA A 517 15.18 -10.57 -4.28
N GLU A 518 16.06 -9.75 -3.69
CA GLU A 518 17.37 -10.21 -3.20
C GLU A 518 17.22 -11.25 -2.10
N TRP A 519 16.31 -10.98 -1.16
CA TRP A 519 15.91 -11.90 -0.11
C TRP A 519 15.49 -13.26 -0.69
N ARG A 520 14.59 -13.28 -1.68
CA ARG A 520 14.17 -14.52 -2.35
C ARG A 520 15.32 -15.25 -3.06
N ALA A 521 16.23 -14.52 -3.70
CA ALA A 521 17.37 -15.14 -4.38
C ALA A 521 18.32 -15.84 -3.40
N VAL A 522 18.54 -15.25 -2.21
CA VAL A 522 19.32 -15.89 -1.13
C VAL A 522 18.62 -17.16 -0.65
N TRP A 523 17.32 -17.08 -0.39
CA TRP A 523 16.51 -18.25 0.00
C TRP A 523 16.63 -19.39 -1.03
N ASP A 524 16.37 -19.11 -2.31
CA ASP A 524 16.44 -20.10 -3.40
C ASP A 524 17.85 -20.68 -3.57
N ARG A 525 18.88 -19.87 -3.35
CA ARG A 525 20.27 -20.34 -3.40
C ARG A 525 20.57 -21.28 -2.24
N CYS A 526 20.18 -20.93 -1.02
CA CYS A 526 20.36 -21.80 0.14
C CYS A 526 19.55 -23.10 -0.01
N THR A 527 18.29 -23.06 -0.47
CA THR A 527 17.51 -24.31 -0.69
C THR A 527 18.18 -25.22 -1.73
N ARG A 528 18.82 -24.68 -2.78
CA ARG A 528 19.62 -25.48 -3.73
C ARG A 528 20.87 -26.08 -3.09
N LEU A 529 21.56 -25.31 -2.26
CA LEU A 529 22.76 -25.77 -1.58
C LEU A 529 22.43 -26.88 -0.58
N GLU A 530 21.30 -26.78 0.13
CA GLU A 530 20.79 -27.85 0.98
C GLU A 530 20.47 -29.14 0.20
N LYS A 531 19.77 -29.03 -0.94
CA LYS A 531 19.54 -30.19 -1.80
C LYS A 531 20.87 -30.80 -2.28
N ALA A 532 21.83 -29.98 -2.72
CA ALA A 532 23.14 -30.44 -3.15
C ALA A 532 23.94 -31.10 -2.02
N PHE A 533 23.71 -30.69 -0.76
CA PHE A 533 24.26 -31.33 0.42
C PHE A 533 23.70 -32.76 0.57
N TRP A 534 22.42 -32.98 0.30
CA TRP A 534 21.86 -34.32 0.24
C TRP A 534 22.31 -35.15 -0.95
N ASP A 535 22.49 -34.54 -2.13
CA ASP A 535 23.03 -35.20 -3.31
C ASP A 535 24.44 -35.76 -3.00
N MET A 536 25.31 -34.92 -2.45
CA MET A 536 26.67 -35.29 -2.01
C MET A 536 26.67 -36.48 -1.05
N ALA A 537 25.72 -36.54 -0.12
CA ALA A 537 25.64 -37.63 0.85
C ALA A 537 25.28 -38.99 0.22
N LEU A 538 24.60 -39.00 -0.92
CA LEU A 538 24.21 -40.23 -1.63
C LEU A 538 25.32 -40.75 -2.56
N ASP A 539 26.16 -39.87 -3.11
CA ASP A 539 27.19 -40.18 -4.11
C ASP A 539 28.45 -40.85 -3.52
N VAL A 540 28.33 -41.49 -2.36
CA VAL A 540 29.42 -42.28 -1.76
C VAL A 540 29.47 -43.63 -2.47
N GLU A 541 30.37 -43.77 -3.45
CA GLU A 541 30.73 -45.10 -3.97
C GLU A 541 31.20 -45.98 -2.80
N GLY A 542 30.54 -47.14 -2.66
CA GLY A 542 30.78 -48.09 -1.57
C GLY A 542 32.07 -48.89 -1.72
#